data_AF-A0A4R0NCY4-F1
#
_entry.id   AF-A0A4R0NCY4-F1
#
_cell.length_a   1.000
_cell.length_b   1.000
_cell.length_c   1.000
_cell.angle_alpha   90.00
_cell.angle_beta   90.00
_cell.angle_gamma   90.00
#
_symmetry.space_group_name_H-M   'P 1'
#
loop_
_entity.id
_entity.type
_entity.pdbx_description
1 polymer ?
#
loop_
_entity_poly.entity_id
_entity_poly.type
_entity_poly.pdbx_seq_one_letter_code
_entity_poly.pdbx_strand_id
1 'polypeptide(L)'
;MLHQAVEQTCIALIRVHLAYRAEMRNLRRLLHLCSCFSNAPIEMFLSGSPDDERLFEVLLKSYSRARYKDTFNISEDDSWFLYNKIIAFVALAKVMCEEKIAQLTQQAMLYNEFANPATAAN
;
A
#
# COMPACT_ATOMS: atom_id res chain seq x y z
N MET A 1 11.86 0.36 -10.60
CA MET A 1 10.62 -0.43 -10.42
C MET A 1 10.09 -0.46 -8.99
N LEU A 2 10.95 -0.63 -7.97
CA LEU A 2 10.55 -0.70 -6.56
C LEU A 2 9.64 0.46 -6.10
N HIS A 3 9.96 1.71 -6.44
CA HIS A 3 9.09 2.85 -6.13
C HIS A 3 7.66 2.70 -6.69
N GLN A 4 7.54 2.25 -7.95
CA GLN A 4 6.24 2.07 -8.59
C GLN A 4 5.45 0.93 -7.95
N ALA A 5 6.12 -0.14 -7.48
CA ALA A 5 5.46 -1.21 -6.74
C ALA A 5 4.78 -0.65 -5.48
N VAL A 6 5.51 0.11 -4.65
CA VAL A 6 4.92 0.72 -3.44
C VAL A 6 3.81 1.71 -3.80
N GLU A 7 3.99 2.55 -4.83
CA GLU A 7 2.96 3.48 -5.31
C GLU A 7 1.66 2.75 -5.67
N GLN A 8 1.74 1.70 -6.49
CA GLN A 8 0.55 0.96 -6.95
C GLN A 8 -0.08 0.16 -5.81
N THR A 9 0.71 -0.40 -4.89
CA THR A 9 0.21 -1.09 -3.70
C THR A 9 -0.56 -0.13 -2.78
N CYS A 10 -0.06 1.08 -2.54
CA CYS A 10 -0.81 2.09 -1.79
C CYS A 10 -2.12 2.48 -2.49
N ILE A 11 -2.10 2.67 -3.81
CA ILE A 11 -3.30 2.98 -4.59
C ILE A 11 -4.34 1.86 -4.45
N ALA A 12 -3.93 0.59 -4.51
CA ALA A 12 -4.81 -0.55 -4.31
C ALA A 12 -5.44 -0.56 -2.91
N LEU A 13 -4.63 -0.39 -1.86
CA LEU A 13 -5.11 -0.28 -0.48
C LEU A 13 -6.15 0.85 -0.33
N ILE A 14 -5.83 2.05 -0.81
CA ILE A 14 -6.72 3.21 -0.71
C ILE A 14 -8.05 2.94 -1.44
N ARG A 15 -8.00 2.32 -2.62
CA ARG A 15 -9.22 1.99 -3.38
C ARG A 15 -10.09 0.97 -2.64
N VAL A 16 -9.50 -0.08 -2.10
CA VAL A 16 -10.25 -1.15 -1.41
C VAL A 16 -10.82 -0.67 -0.08
N HIS A 17 -10.04 0.10 0.70
CA HIS A 17 -10.45 0.50 2.05
C HIS A 17 -11.31 1.76 2.08
N LEU A 18 -11.10 2.71 1.17
CA LEU A 18 -11.78 4.01 1.19
C LEU A 18 -12.73 4.23 0.01
N ALA A 19 -12.80 3.30 -0.95
CA ALA A 19 -13.49 3.49 -2.24
C ALA A 19 -13.04 4.78 -2.97
N TYR A 20 -11.83 5.25 -2.68
CA TYR A 20 -11.31 6.52 -3.16
C TYR A 20 -10.27 6.30 -4.26
N ARG A 21 -10.39 7.07 -5.35
CA ARG A 21 -9.39 7.08 -6.43
C ARG A 21 -8.32 8.13 -6.13
N ALA A 22 -7.20 7.71 -5.57
CA ALA A 22 -6.04 8.57 -5.42
C ALA A 22 -5.39 8.86 -6.79
N GLU A 23 -5.30 10.15 -7.16
CA GLU A 23 -4.64 10.60 -8.40
C GLU A 23 -3.19 11.08 -8.17
N MET A 24 -2.81 11.30 -6.92
CA MET A 24 -1.46 11.72 -6.55
C MET A 24 -0.46 10.56 -6.62
N ARG A 25 0.76 10.85 -7.08
CA ARG A 25 1.88 9.91 -7.15
C ARG A 25 2.98 10.17 -6.11
N ASN A 26 2.66 10.95 -5.08
CA ASN A 26 3.60 11.22 -4.01
C ASN A 26 3.53 10.10 -2.97
N LEU A 27 4.61 9.33 -2.85
CA LEU A 27 4.65 8.12 -2.03
C LEU A 27 4.39 8.40 -0.54
N ARG A 28 4.98 9.46 0.01
CA ARG A 28 4.77 9.86 1.42
C ARG A 28 3.31 10.21 1.68
N ARG A 29 2.67 10.97 0.77
CA ARG A 29 1.24 11.31 0.89
C ARG A 29 0.34 10.08 0.73
N LEU A 30 0.67 9.15 -0.16
CA LEU A 30 -0.06 7.90 -0.31
C LEU A 30 0.02 7.03 0.95
N LEU A 31 1.21 6.89 1.56
CA LEU A 31 1.38 6.17 2.81
C LEU A 31 0.61 6.83 3.97
N HIS A 32 0.67 8.17 4.09
CA HIS A 32 -0.14 8.87 5.08
C HIS A 32 -1.65 8.72 4.85
N LEU A 33 -2.12 8.65 3.61
CA LEU A 33 -3.53 8.40 3.33
C LEU A 33 -3.95 6.98 3.77
N CYS A 34 -3.01 6.02 3.77
CA CYS A 34 -3.29 4.70 4.31
C CYS A 34 -3.57 4.72 5.82
N SER A 35 -2.99 5.68 6.57
CA SER A 35 -3.25 5.87 8.00
C SER A 35 -4.72 6.19 8.33
N CYS A 36 -5.55 6.54 7.34
CA CYS A 36 -6.99 6.67 7.55
C CYS A 36 -7.68 5.33 7.88
N PHE A 37 -7.06 4.19 7.55
CA PHE A 37 -7.58 2.86 7.88
C PHE A 37 -6.57 1.96 8.60
N SER A 38 -5.26 2.20 8.49
CA SER A 38 -4.23 1.47 9.24
C SER A 38 -2.87 2.19 9.19
N ASN A 39 -2.13 2.17 10.30
CA ASN A 39 -0.75 2.67 10.35
C ASN A 39 0.29 1.65 9.87
N ALA A 40 -0.06 0.36 9.77
CA ALA A 40 0.88 -0.68 9.38
C ALA A 40 1.61 -0.38 8.04
N PRO A 41 0.95 0.15 6.99
CA PRO A 41 1.63 0.55 5.76
C PRO A 41 2.75 1.58 5.94
N ILE A 42 2.55 2.62 6.77
CA ILE A 42 3.56 3.66 6.93
C ILE A 42 4.69 3.21 7.86
N GLU A 43 4.38 2.45 8.91
CA GLU A 43 5.37 1.92 9.87
C GLU A 43 6.37 0.95 9.21
N MET A 44 5.97 0.25 8.15
CA MET A 44 6.85 -0.60 7.33
C MET A 44 8.04 0.15 6.72
N PHE A 45 7.87 1.44 6.41
CA PHE A 45 8.89 2.28 5.75
C PHE A 45 9.45 3.37 6.66
N LEU A 46 8.69 3.78 7.67
CA LEU A 46 8.97 4.90 8.55
C LEU A 46 8.69 4.50 10.01
N SER A 47 9.43 3.50 10.50
CA SER A 47 9.31 3.00 11.88
C SER A 47 9.82 3.97 12.96
N GLY A 48 10.47 5.06 12.55
CA GLY A 48 11.24 5.95 13.42
C GLY A 48 12.73 5.62 13.49
N SER A 49 13.16 4.51 12.89
CA SER A 49 14.58 4.19 12.73
C SER A 49 15.24 5.13 11.70
N PRO A 50 16.45 5.68 11.97
CA PRO A 50 17.21 6.45 11.01
C PRO A 50 17.49 5.71 9.70
N ASP A 51 17.68 4.38 9.77
CA ASP A 51 17.95 3.57 8.59
C ASP A 51 16.73 3.46 7.66
N ASP A 52 15.54 3.35 8.25
CA ASP A 52 14.29 3.31 7.50
C ASP A 52 14.04 4.65 6.78
N GLU A 53 14.26 5.78 7.46
CA GLU A 53 14.16 7.11 6.83
C GLU A 53 15.18 7.25 5.68
N ARG A 54 16.43 6.81 5.90
CA ARG A 54 17.49 6.84 4.87
C ARG A 54 17.10 5.99 3.65
N LEU A 55 16.65 4.75 3.86
CA LEU A 55 16.23 3.84 2.78
C LEU A 55 14.99 4.38 2.05
N PHE A 56 14.04 4.97 2.77
CA PHE A 56 12.87 5.59 2.18
C PHE A 56 13.24 6.78 1.29
N GLU A 57 14.18 7.61 1.72
CA GLU A 57 14.72 8.71 0.89
C GLU A 57 15.43 8.20 -0.36
N VAL A 58 16.15 7.08 -0.28
CA VAL A 58 16.74 6.41 -1.46
C VAL A 58 15.63 5.97 -2.43
N LEU A 59 14.57 5.34 -1.91
CA LEU A 59 13.43 4.91 -2.70
C LEU A 59 12.75 6.08 -3.43
N LEU A 60 12.49 7.20 -2.73
CA LEU A 60 11.91 8.42 -3.32
C LEU A 60 12.78 8.98 -4.44
N LYS A 61 14.09 9.07 -4.19
CA LYS A 61 15.05 9.61 -5.17
C LYS A 61 15.20 8.72 -6.40
N SER A 62 15.01 7.40 -6.26
CA SER A 62 15.15 6.44 -7.36
C SER A 62 14.15 6.69 -8.50
N TYR A 63 12.96 7.21 -8.23
CA TYR A 63 11.91 7.40 -9.25
C TYR A 63 12.30 8.40 -10.35
N SER A 64 12.94 9.50 -9.97
CA SER A 64 13.38 10.54 -10.91
C SER A 64 14.83 10.34 -11.31
N ARG A 65 15.73 10.06 -10.36
CA ARG A 65 17.17 10.04 -10.64
C ARG A 65 17.60 8.82 -11.46
N ALA A 66 17.01 7.65 -11.25
CA ALA A 66 17.40 6.45 -12.02
C ALA A 66 17.07 6.57 -13.52
N ARG A 67 16.19 7.50 -13.91
CA ARG A 67 15.83 7.73 -15.32
C ARG A 67 16.59 8.87 -15.98
N TYR A 68 17.04 9.84 -15.21
CA TYR A 68 17.53 11.12 -15.74
C TYR A 68 18.94 11.50 -15.25
N LYS A 69 19.57 10.68 -14.40
CA LYS A 69 20.94 10.91 -13.91
C LYS A 69 21.78 9.66 -14.06
N ASP A 70 22.75 9.71 -14.95
CA ASP A 70 23.72 8.63 -15.19
C ASP A 70 24.60 8.35 -13.96
N THR A 71 24.66 9.29 -13.01
CA THR A 71 25.40 9.17 -11.74
C THR A 71 24.55 8.61 -10.58
N PHE A 72 23.31 8.20 -10.83
CA PHE A 72 22.51 7.56 -9.80
C PHE A 72 23.02 6.15 -9.56
N ASN A 73 23.62 5.93 -8.40
CA ASN A 73 24.03 4.61 -7.94
C ASN A 73 23.38 4.31 -6.59
N ILE A 74 23.10 3.04 -6.36
CA ILE A 74 22.59 2.48 -5.11
C ILE A 74 23.46 1.28 -4.76
N SER A 75 23.76 1.06 -3.48
CA SER A 75 24.49 -0.14 -3.09
C SER A 75 23.64 -1.39 -3.34
N GLU A 76 24.31 -2.51 -3.56
CA GLU A 76 23.64 -3.81 -3.68
C GLU A 76 22.85 -4.13 -2.40
N ASP A 77 23.45 -3.88 -1.24
CA ASP A 77 22.81 -4.05 0.07
C ASP A 77 21.52 -3.23 0.19
N ASP A 78 21.56 -1.92 -0.10
CA ASP A 78 20.36 -1.06 -0.02
C ASP A 78 19.28 -1.51 -1.00
N SER A 79 19.69 -1.96 -2.19
CA SER A 79 18.76 -2.50 -3.20
C SER A 79 18.07 -3.77 -2.71
N TRP A 80 18.83 -4.67 -2.09
CA TRP A 80 18.34 -5.92 -1.52
C TRP A 80 17.43 -5.68 -0.31
N PHE A 81 17.80 -4.76 0.60
CA PHE A 81 16.96 -4.38 1.73
C PHE A 81 15.63 -3.77 1.28
N LEU A 82 15.67 -2.85 0.30
CA LEU A 82 14.45 -2.27 -0.27
C LEU A 82 13.58 -3.33 -0.94
N TYR A 83 14.18 -4.25 -1.71
CA TYR A 83 13.45 -5.33 -2.36
C TYR A 83 12.68 -6.19 -1.36
N ASN A 84 13.36 -6.69 -0.31
CA ASN A 84 12.74 -7.52 0.72
C ASN A 84 11.62 -6.79 1.48
N LYS A 85 11.87 -5.53 1.87
CA LYS A 85 10.88 -4.70 2.56
C LYS A 85 9.63 -4.48 1.70
N ILE A 86 9.79 -4.29 0.39
CA ILE A 86 8.68 -4.06 -0.54
C ILE A 86 7.91 -5.35 -0.82
N ILE A 87 8.57 -6.52 -0.87
CA ILE A 87 7.86 -7.80 -0.93
C ILE A 87 6.98 -8.00 0.30
N ALA A 88 7.53 -7.75 1.50
CA ALA A 88 6.76 -7.82 2.73
C ALA A 88 5.58 -6.84 2.71
N PHE A 89 5.77 -5.64 2.13
CA PHE A 89 4.70 -4.65 2.00
C PHE A 89 3.57 -5.11 1.09
N VAL A 90 3.91 -5.70 -0.05
CA VAL A 90 2.92 -6.25 -0.98
C VAL A 90 2.15 -7.41 -0.32
N ALA A 91 2.83 -8.28 0.43
CA ALA A 91 2.19 -9.36 1.16
C ALA A 91 1.22 -8.85 2.24
N LEU A 92 1.64 -7.87 3.04
CA LEU A 92 0.77 -7.20 4.02
C LEU A 92 -0.46 -6.60 3.33
N ALA A 93 -0.25 -5.84 2.25
CA ALA A 93 -1.34 -5.19 1.54
C ALA A 93 -2.33 -6.18 0.92
N LYS A 94 -1.84 -7.34 0.44
CA LYS A 94 -2.70 -8.42 -0.06
C LYS A 94 -3.64 -8.92 1.04
N VAL A 95 -3.10 -9.22 2.22
CA VAL A 95 -3.90 -9.68 3.36
C VAL A 95 -4.95 -8.65 3.74
N MET A 96 -4.55 -7.38 3.91
CA MET A 96 -5.47 -6.30 4.26
C MET A 96 -6.61 -6.13 3.23
N CYS A 97 -6.28 -6.20 1.94
CA CYS A 97 -7.28 -6.11 0.88
C CYS A 97 -8.23 -7.31 0.89
N GLU A 98 -7.71 -8.53 1.05
CA GLU A 98 -8.51 -9.76 1.11
C GLU A 98 -9.50 -9.73 2.27
N GLU A 99 -9.03 -9.33 3.46
CA GLU A 99 -9.87 -9.16 4.65
C GLU A 99 -10.96 -8.10 4.44
N LYS A 100 -10.61 -6.95 3.86
CA LYS A 100 -11.57 -5.88 3.62
C LYS A 100 -12.63 -6.27 2.59
N ILE A 101 -12.23 -6.96 1.52
CA ILE A 101 -13.16 -7.47 0.51
C ILE A 101 -14.12 -8.48 1.15
N ALA A 102 -13.61 -9.44 1.93
CA ALA A 102 -14.46 -10.41 2.63
C ALA A 102 -15.46 -9.73 3.58
N GLN A 103 -15.02 -8.72 4.33
CA GLN A 103 -15.89 -7.91 5.18
C GLN A 103 -17.01 -7.21 4.38
N LEU A 104 -16.66 -6.58 3.26
CA LEU A 104 -17.63 -5.90 2.39
C LEU A 104 -18.63 -6.88 1.77
N THR A 105 -18.18 -8.07 1.37
CA THR A 105 -19.04 -9.15 0.86
C THR A 105 -20.04 -9.60 1.92
N GLN A 106 -19.60 -9.81 3.16
CA GLN A 106 -20.49 -10.19 4.27
C GLN A 106 -21.52 -9.08 4.55
N GLN A 107 -21.10 -7.82 4.57
CA GLN A 107 -22.01 -6.68 4.75
C GLN A 107 -23.06 -6.59 3.63
N ALA A 108 -22.68 -6.86 2.38
CA ALA A 108 -23.59 -6.89 1.25
C ALA A 108 -24.60 -8.05 1.35
N MET A 109 -24.18 -9.23 1.79
CA MET A 109 -25.06 -10.38 2.03
C MET A 109 -26.12 -10.06 3.09
N LEU A 110 -25.67 -9.56 4.25
CA LEU A 110 -26.58 -9.15 5.34
C LEU A 110 -27.58 -8.09 4.87
N TYR A 111 -27.11 -7.07 4.16
CA TYR A 111 -28.00 -6.04 3.61
C TYR A 111 -29.08 -6.64 2.70
N ASN A 112 -28.71 -7.59 1.82
CA ASN A 112 -29.67 -8.24 0.93
C ASN A 112 -30.70 -9.09 1.68
N GLU A 113 -30.30 -9.78 2.75
CA GLU A 113 -31.22 -10.54 3.62
C GLU A 113 -32.23 -9.63 4.31
N PHE A 114 -31.79 -8.46 4.80
CA PHE A 114 -32.70 -7.47 5.40
C PHE A 114 -33.58 -6.77 4.36
N ALA A 115 -33.06 -6.48 3.17
CA ALA A 115 -33.80 -5.78 2.12
C ALA A 115 -34.82 -6.68 1.39
N ASN A 116 -34.58 -7.99 1.32
CA ASN A 116 -35.45 -8.98 0.67
C ASN A 116 -35.76 -10.17 1.61
N PRO A 117 -36.66 -10.00 2.60
CA PRO A 117 -36.97 -11.05 3.57
C PRO A 117 -37.65 -12.30 2.97
N ALA A 118 -38.18 -12.22 1.75
CA ALA A 118 -38.86 -13.34 1.08
C ALA A 118 -37.92 -14.48 0.63
N THR A 119 -36.61 -14.23 0.51
CA THR A 119 -35.62 -15.26 0.14
C THR A 119 -35.05 -16.05 1.33
N ALA A 120 -35.34 -15.65 2.57
CA ALA A 120 -34.83 -16.32 3.77
C ALA A 120 -35.72 -17.46 4.29
N ALA A 121 -36.87 -17.73 3.65
CA ALA A 121 -37.91 -18.62 4.16
C ALA A 121 -38.21 -19.85 3.28
N ASN A 122 -37.39 -20.15 2.26
CA ASN A 122 -37.54 -21.36 1.42
C ASN A 122 -36.27 -22.22 1.44
#